data_AF-A0A945KID3-F1
#
_entry.id   AF-A0A945KID3-F1
#
_cell.length_a   1.000
_cell.length_b   1.000
_cell.length_c   1.000
_cell.angle_alpha   90.00
_cell.angle_beta   90.00
_cell.angle_gamma   90.00
#
_symmetry.space_group_name_H-M   'P 1'
#
loop_
_entity.id
_entity.type
_entity.pdbx_description
1 polymer ?
#
loop_
_entity_poly.entity_id
_entity_poly.type
_entity_poly.pdbx_seq_one_letter_code
_entity_poly.pdbx_strand_id
1 'polypeptide(L)'
;MKLLTQCRSVNEVLSDYLDGKLNFWSTMLLRGHLLMCSKCRAYLIQFRRVRDLLDDPQQQSVALPDDFDSVMGRAVQRAQGDWKSDTK
;
A
#
# COMPACT_ATOMS: atom_id res chain seq x y z
N MET A 1 -15.93 -8.60 13.42
CA MET A 1 -15.53 -9.53 12.34
C MET A 1 -16.17 -9.05 11.03
N LYS A 2 -15.39 -8.53 10.08
CA LYS A 2 -15.92 -8.07 8.78
C LYS A 2 -16.18 -9.31 7.92
N LEU A 3 -17.44 -9.55 7.55
CA LEU A 3 -17.83 -10.70 6.73
C LEU A 3 -17.36 -10.47 5.28
N LEU A 4 -16.48 -11.33 4.78
CA LEU A 4 -15.92 -11.30 3.42
C LEU A 4 -16.81 -12.00 2.38
N THR A 5 -18.12 -12.00 2.62
CA THR A 5 -19.10 -12.67 1.74
C THR A 5 -19.66 -11.75 0.66
N GLN A 6 -19.48 -10.43 0.80
CA GLN A 6 -19.99 -9.42 -0.13
C GLN A 6 -18.86 -8.83 -0.96
N CYS A 7 -19.09 -8.62 -2.26
CA CYS A 7 -18.09 -8.09 -3.18
C CYS A 7 -17.50 -6.73 -2.73
N ARG A 8 -18.27 -5.92 -2.00
CA ARG A 8 -17.83 -4.63 -1.45
C ARG A 8 -16.80 -4.79 -0.34
N SER A 9 -17.04 -5.69 0.61
CA SER A 9 -16.09 -5.96 1.70
C SER A 9 -14.82 -6.62 1.19
N VAL A 10 -14.91 -7.40 0.11
CA VAL A 10 -13.75 -7.95 -0.60
C VAL A 10 -12.85 -6.85 -1.15
N ASN A 11 -13.40 -5.78 -1.71
CA ASN A 11 -12.63 -4.68 -2.29
C ASN A 11 -11.84 -3.90 -1.21
N GLU A 12 -12.49 -3.59 -0.10
CA GLU A 12 -11.86 -2.89 1.03
C GLU A 12 -10.70 -3.67 1.65
N VAL A 13 -10.81 -5.00 1.71
CA VAL A 13 -9.79 -5.88 2.32
C VAL A 13 -8.79 -6.40 1.27
N LEU A 14 -9.00 -6.11 -0.01
CA LEU A 14 -8.15 -6.61 -1.09
C LEU A 14 -6.74 -6.07 -1.00
N SER A 15 -6.60 -4.78 -0.68
CA SER A 15 -5.30 -4.12 -0.53
C SER A 15 -4.48 -4.82 0.55
N ASP A 16 -5.06 -5.00 1.74
CA ASP A 16 -4.40 -5.68 2.86
C ASP A 16 -4.05 -7.14 2.54
N TYR A 17 -4.85 -7.81 1.70
CA TYR A 17 -4.62 -9.18 1.28
C TYR A 17 -3.40 -9.29 0.34
N LEU A 18 -3.24 -8.33 -0.57
CA LEU A 18 -2.07 -8.26 -1.45
C LEU A 18 -0.81 -7.88 -0.68
N ASP A 19 -0.93 -7.05 0.36
CA ASP A 19 0.15 -6.69 1.27
C ASP A 19 0.53 -7.80 2.26
N GLY A 20 -0.21 -8.92 2.28
CA GLY A 20 0.04 -10.06 3.17
C GLY A 20 -0.33 -9.82 4.64
N LYS A 21 -1.07 -8.74 4.95
CA LYS A 21 -1.43 -8.34 6.33
C LYS A 21 -2.71 -9.01 6.86
N LEU A 22 -3.27 -9.96 6.11
CA LEU A 22 -4.54 -10.60 6.46
C LEU A 22 -4.39 -11.76 7.45
N ASN A 23 -5.25 -11.78 8.47
CA ASN A 23 -5.43 -12.94 9.35
C ASN A 23 -5.82 -14.20 8.56
N PHE A 24 -5.32 -15.36 9.01
CA PHE A 24 -5.48 -16.66 8.34
C PHE A 24 -6.94 -17.03 8.01
N TRP A 25 -7.88 -16.74 8.93
CA TRP A 25 -9.32 -16.95 8.75
C TRP A 25 -9.93 -16.07 7.66
N SER A 26 -9.54 -14.79 7.62
CA SER A 26 -9.99 -13.83 6.61
C SER A 26 -9.53 -14.25 5.21
N THR A 27 -8.30 -14.74 5.10
CA THR A 27 -7.74 -15.29 3.85
C THR A 27 -8.53 -16.49 3.35
N MET A 28 -8.96 -17.38 4.24
CA MET A 28 -9.73 -18.57 3.87
C MET A 28 -11.13 -18.19 3.35
N LEU A 29 -11.83 -17.27 4.03
CA LEU A 29 -13.14 -16.76 3.61
C LEU A 29 -13.04 -16.03 2.25
N LEU A 30 -12.01 -15.21 2.07
CA LEU A 30 -11.74 -14.51 0.83
C LEU A 30 -11.53 -15.51 -0.33
N ARG A 31 -10.67 -16.51 -0.14
CA ARG A 31 -10.46 -17.58 -1.14
C ARG A 31 -11.75 -18.29 -1.51
N GLY A 32 -12.61 -18.60 -0.54
CA GLY A 32 -13.93 -19.17 -0.80
C GLY A 32 -14.80 -18.28 -1.70
N HIS A 33 -14.86 -16.98 -1.42
CA HIS A 33 -15.60 -16.02 -2.24
C HIS A 33 -15.03 -15.89 -3.66
N LEU A 34 -13.71 -15.84 -3.81
CA LEU A 34 -13.03 -15.79 -5.11
C LEU A 34 -13.31 -17.00 -5.99
N LEU A 35 -13.51 -18.19 -5.38
CA LEU A 35 -13.87 -19.41 -6.09
C LEU A 35 -15.31 -19.35 -6.62
N MET A 36 -16.24 -18.73 -5.89
CA MET A 36 -17.64 -18.61 -6.30
C MET A 36 -17.95 -17.37 -7.17
N CYS A 37 -17.19 -16.28 -7.01
CA CYS A 37 -17.46 -15.01 -7.67
C CYS A 37 -16.43 -14.70 -8.76
N SER A 38 -16.82 -14.93 -10.02
CA SER A 38 -15.99 -14.65 -11.20
C SER A 38 -15.62 -13.17 -11.34
N LYS A 39 -16.50 -12.25 -10.92
CA LYS A 39 -16.26 -10.80 -10.98
C LYS A 39 -15.12 -10.37 -10.05
N CYS A 40 -15.13 -10.84 -8.79
CA CYS A 40 -14.06 -10.55 -7.84
C CYS A 40 -12.74 -11.18 -8.26
N ARG A 41 -12.78 -12.36 -8.91
CA ARG A 41 -11.59 -12.97 -9.52
C ARG A 41 -11.02 -12.13 -10.66
N ALA A 42 -11.86 -11.62 -11.56
CA ALA A 42 -11.42 -10.74 -12.65
C ALA A 42 -10.81 -9.42 -12.11
N TYR A 43 -11.45 -8.84 -11.09
CA TYR A 43 -10.96 -7.63 -10.42
C TYR A 43 -9.56 -7.84 -9.82
N LEU A 44 -9.32 -8.99 -9.17
CA LEU A 44 -8.01 -9.35 -8.64
C LEU A 44 -6.93 -9.48 -9.71
N ILE A 45 -7.27 -10.05 -10.87
CA ILE A 45 -6.33 -10.19 -11.98
C ILE A 45 -5.95 -8.80 -12.52
N GLN A 46 -6.92 -7.91 -12.67
CA GLN A 46 -6.67 -6.53 -13.09
C GLN A 46 -5.79 -5.79 -12.08
N PHE A 47 -6.12 -5.89 -10.79
CA PHE A 47 -5.37 -5.22 -9.73
C PHE A 47 -3.94 -5.75 -9.61
N ARG A 48 -3.72 -7.06 -9.80
CA ARG A 48 -2.37 -7.64 -9.88
C ARG A 48 -1.57 -7.07 -11.03
N ARG A 49 -2.16 -6.91 -12.23
CA ARG A 49 -1.48 -6.25 -13.35
C ARG A 49 -1.07 -4.82 -13.01
N VAL A 50 -1.94 -4.06 -12.35
CA VAL A 50 -1.61 -2.69 -11.91
C VAL A 50 -0.44 -2.71 -10.92
N ARG A 51 -0.46 -3.62 -9.95
CA ARG A 51 0.66 -3.79 -9.01
C ARG A 51 1.94 -4.17 -9.76
N ASP A 52 1.89 -5.15 -10.65
CA ASP A 52 3.06 -5.62 -11.38
C ASP A 52 3.65 -4.52 -12.28
N LEU A 53 2.83 -3.59 -12.80
CA LEU A 53 3.30 -2.39 -13.48
C LEU A 53 3.99 -1.39 -12.52
N LEU A 54 3.48 -1.26 -11.29
CA LEU A 54 4.07 -0.39 -10.27
C LEU A 54 5.34 -0.98 -9.65
N ASP A 55 5.43 -2.31 -9.62
CA ASP A 55 6.55 -3.09 -9.10
C ASP A 55 7.62 -3.31 -10.18
N ASP A 56 7.49 -2.67 -11.34
CA ASP A 56 8.53 -2.70 -12.37
C ASP A 56 9.83 -2.09 -11.80
N PRO A 57 10.90 -2.90 -11.64
CA PRO A 57 12.15 -2.45 -11.03
C PRO A 57 12.83 -1.35 -11.85
N GLN A 58 12.46 -1.16 -13.12
CA GLN A 58 12.94 -0.07 -13.97
C GLN A 58 12.37 1.30 -13.54
N GLN A 59 11.24 1.34 -12.84
CA GLN A 59 10.60 2.60 -12.40
C GLN A 59 10.88 2.96 -10.94
N GLN A 60 11.30 2.00 -10.10
CA GLN A 60 11.54 2.24 -8.67
C GLN A 60 12.98 2.64 -8.31
N SER A 61 13.92 2.61 -9.25
CA SER A 61 15.33 2.94 -8.98
C SER A 61 15.74 4.30 -9.55
N VAL A 62 15.02 5.37 -9.19
CA VAL A 62 15.64 6.69 -9.24
C VAL A 62 16.59 6.74 -8.05
N ALA A 63 17.89 6.60 -8.32
CA ALA A 63 18.91 6.83 -7.30
C ALA A 63 18.65 8.20 -6.67
N LEU A 64 18.59 8.24 -5.34
CA LEU A 64 18.54 9.51 -4.62
C LEU A 64 19.72 10.36 -5.09
N PRO A 65 19.52 11.64 -5.42
CA PRO A 65 20.63 12.54 -5.71
C PRO A 65 21.66 12.48 -4.57
N ASP A 66 22.95 12.49 -4.92
CA ASP A 66 24.05 12.35 -3.95
C ASP A 66 24.01 13.41 -2.83
N ASP A 67 23.36 14.55 -3.07
CA ASP A 67 23.23 15.65 -2.14
C ASP A 67 21.92 15.64 -1.32
N PHE A 68 21.04 14.66 -1.50
CA PHE A 68 19.71 14.60 -0.87
C PHE A 68 19.78 14.75 0.65
N ASP A 69 20.65 13.99 1.32
CA ASP A 69 20.80 14.03 2.78
C ASP A 69 21.23 15.41 3.28
N SER A 70 22.10 16.08 2.51
CA SER A 70 22.59 17.43 2.86
C SER A 70 21.49 18.49 2.71
N VAL A 71 20.64 18.37 1.69
CA VAL A 71 19.52 19.29 1.44
C VAL A 71 18.42 19.07 2.48
N MET A 72 18.05 17.81 2.72
CA MET A 72 17.02 17.46 3.70
C MET A 72 17.45 17.79 5.12
N GLY A 73 18.70 17.52 5.49
CA GLY A 73 19.25 17.91 6.80
C GLY A 73 19.14 19.42 7.04
N ARG A 74 19.49 20.24 6.03
CA ARG A 74 19.35 21.70 6.11
C ARG A 74 17.89 22.17 6.17
N ALA A 75 16.97 21.47 5.53
CA ALA A 75 15.54 21.79 5.59
C ALA A 75 14.94 21.48 6.97
N VAL A 76 15.24 20.30 7.52
CA VAL A 76 14.79 19.87 8.86
C VAL A 76 15.35 20.78 9.94
N GLN A 77 16.62 21.19 9.83
CA GLN A 77 17.26 22.04 10.84
C GLN A 77 16.67 23.46 10.87
N ARG A 78 16.26 24.01 9.72
CA ARG A 78 15.50 25.28 9.66
C ARG A 78 14.13 25.15 10.32
N ALA A 79 13.38 24.09 9.97
CA ALA A 79 12.06 23.85 10.56
C ALA A 79 12.11 23.64 12.08
N GLN A 80 13.13 22.96 12.59
CA GLN A 80 13.33 22.79 14.04
C GLN A 80 13.78 24.09 14.73
N GLY A 81 14.55 24.93 14.03
CA GLY A 81 14.95 26.25 14.52
C GLY A 81 13.75 27.16 14.74
N ASP A 82 12.86 27.25 13.75
CA ASP A 82 11.65 28.09 13.80
C ASP A 82 10.66 27.60 14.87
N TRP A 83 10.48 26.29 15.02
CA TRP A 83 9.63 25.72 16.08
C TRP A 83 10.13 26.05 17.48
N LYS A 84 11.46 25.99 17.71
CA LYS A 84 12.04 26.23 19.05
C LYS A 84 11.94 27.69 19.47
N SER A 85 11.90 28.62 18.53
CA SER A 85 11.72 30.06 18.81
C SER A 85 10.27 30.45 19.16
N ASP A 86 9.27 29.70 18.69
CA ASP A 86 7.84 30.00 18.96
C ASP A 86 7.34 29.45 20.30
N THR A 87 8.06 28.50 20.91
CA THR A 87 7.68 27.88 22.21
C THR A 87 8.25 28.58 23.45
N LYS A 88 8.80 29.79 23.33
CA LYS A 88 9.37 30.55 24.47
C LYS A 88 8.59 31.82 24.78
#